data_AF-A0A8T3XUY3-F1
#
_entry.id   AF-A0A8T3XUY3-F1
#
_cell.length_a   1.000
_cell.length_b   1.000
_cell.length_c   1.000
_cell.angle_alpha   90.00
_cell.angle_beta   90.00
_cell.angle_gamma   90.00
#
_symmetry.space_group_name_H-M   'P 1'
#
loop_
_entity.id
_entity.type
_entity.pdbx_description
1 polymer ?
#
loop_
_entity_poly.entity_id
_entity_poly.type
_entity_poly.pdbx_seq_one_letter_code
_entity_poly.pdbx_strand_id
1 'polypeptide(L)'
;MLSHNQLTFDYSKLPQRYRIGNSEDIVVVFRGDVAGMQLQGISSRALKSSNFERVLEVKRTIEEGNEHDISRLVDMHTGMCGVSPLISTTYNPELAQFFAPTRFDVLKQPKRTIYKIQICADRAIVDADNIGKSGKCGEILVLGFVYPSEIKAFKRVNDDLSSEFLVGHLLKDTYLWRSSNRLVKDSSNWVEL
;
A
#
# COMPACT_ATOMS: atom_id res chain seq x y z
N MET A 1 -20.67 -2.55 0.63
CA MET A 1 -19.30 -2.20 1.09
C MET A 1 -19.01 -3.05 2.32
N LEU A 2 -17.83 -3.67 2.42
CA LEU A 2 -17.46 -4.46 3.60
C LEU A 2 -17.24 -3.53 4.79
N SER A 3 -17.71 -3.95 5.96
CA SER A 3 -17.52 -3.23 7.23
C SER A 3 -16.08 -3.34 7.73
N HIS A 4 -15.70 -2.46 8.66
CA HIS A 4 -14.33 -2.44 9.21
C HIS A 4 -13.97 -3.81 9.80
N ASN A 5 -14.86 -4.40 10.60
CA ASN A 5 -14.69 -5.71 11.23
C ASN A 5 -14.55 -6.88 10.22
N GLN A 6 -15.10 -6.75 9.01
CA GLN A 6 -14.94 -7.77 7.96
C GLN A 6 -13.56 -7.71 7.28
N LEU A 7 -12.80 -6.65 7.54
CA LEU A 7 -11.53 -6.35 6.92
C LEU A 7 -10.39 -6.23 7.95
N THR A 8 -10.64 -6.65 9.19
CA THR A 8 -9.64 -6.87 10.26
C THR A 8 -9.39 -8.37 10.42
N PHE A 9 -8.15 -8.75 10.66
CA PHE A 9 -7.75 -10.13 10.94
C PHE A 9 -7.88 -10.46 12.44
N ASP A 10 -8.20 -11.71 12.75
CA ASP A 10 -7.94 -12.32 14.05
C ASP A 10 -6.43 -12.45 14.25
N TYR A 11 -5.82 -11.41 14.82
CA TYR A 11 -4.37 -11.29 15.00
C TYR A 11 -3.75 -12.40 15.85
N SER A 12 -4.55 -13.07 16.69
CA SER A 12 -4.08 -14.21 17.50
C SER A 12 -3.64 -15.39 16.63
N LYS A 13 -4.22 -15.52 15.43
CA LYS A 13 -3.94 -16.62 14.48
C LYS A 13 -2.84 -16.29 13.49
N LEU A 14 -2.49 -15.00 13.33
CA LEU A 14 -1.47 -14.58 12.38
C LEU A 14 -0.07 -15.00 12.88
N PRO A 15 0.79 -15.63 12.08
CA PRO A 15 2.15 -15.97 12.51
C PRO A 15 2.96 -14.71 12.80
N GLN A 16 3.82 -14.75 13.82
CA GLN A 16 4.48 -13.56 14.37
C GLN A 16 5.26 -12.76 13.32
N ARG A 17 5.91 -13.45 12.37
CA ARG A 17 6.71 -12.81 11.31
C ARG A 17 5.90 -11.93 10.35
N TYR A 18 4.58 -12.16 10.23
CA TYR A 18 3.68 -11.40 9.36
C TYR A 18 2.93 -10.28 10.11
N ARG A 19 3.09 -10.18 11.44
CA ARG A 19 2.43 -9.16 12.27
C ARG A 19 3.14 -7.82 12.17
N ILE A 20 2.37 -6.75 12.39
CA ILE A 20 2.85 -5.37 12.45
C ILE A 20 2.69 -4.86 13.89
N GLY A 21 3.49 -5.41 14.81
CA GLY A 21 3.32 -5.11 16.25
C GLY A 21 2.12 -5.82 16.88
N ASN A 22 1.45 -5.15 17.81
CA ASN A 22 0.23 -5.61 18.46
C ASN A 22 -1.01 -5.22 17.65
N SER A 23 -2.14 -5.91 17.82
CA SER A 23 -3.36 -5.72 17.01
C SER A 23 -3.88 -4.28 16.94
N GLU A 24 -3.80 -3.59 18.06
CA GLU A 24 -4.31 -2.25 18.30
C GLU A 24 -3.31 -1.14 17.96
N ASP A 25 -2.07 -1.51 17.59
CA ASP A 25 -1.05 -0.54 17.24
C ASP A 25 -1.48 0.21 15.97
N ILE A 26 -1.30 1.53 15.97
CA ILE A 26 -1.54 2.35 14.79
C ILE A 26 -0.26 2.43 13.97
N VAL A 27 -0.36 1.98 12.73
CA VAL A 27 0.73 1.92 11.77
C VAL A 27 0.58 3.07 10.78
N VAL A 28 1.63 3.87 10.61
CA VAL A 28 1.69 4.92 9.60
C VAL A 28 2.35 4.37 8.34
N VAL A 29 1.59 4.32 7.25
CA VAL A 29 2.07 3.86 5.94
C VAL A 29 1.74 4.88 4.86
N PHE A 30 2.40 4.74 3.72
CA PHE A 30 2.28 5.63 2.58
C PHE A 30 1.91 4.87 1.33
N ARG A 31 1.14 5.52 0.46
CA ARG A 31 0.71 4.96 -0.81
C ARG A 31 0.55 6.03 -1.88
N GLY A 32 1.11 5.79 -3.05
CA GLY A 32 0.80 6.54 -4.26
C GLY A 32 -0.54 6.08 -4.85
N ASP A 33 -1.48 6.98 -5.07
CA ASP A 33 -2.76 6.67 -5.72
C ASP A 33 -3.33 7.90 -6.47
N VAL A 34 -4.47 7.74 -7.13
CA VAL A 34 -5.18 8.84 -7.81
C VAL A 34 -5.57 9.92 -6.80
N ALA A 35 -5.54 11.19 -7.19
CA ALA A 35 -5.94 12.31 -6.36
C ALA A 35 -7.45 12.24 -6.01
N GLY A 36 -7.83 12.66 -4.79
CA GLY A 36 -9.23 12.64 -4.33
C GLY A 36 -9.62 11.40 -3.50
N MET A 37 -8.70 10.46 -3.24
CA MET A 37 -8.98 9.27 -2.45
C MET A 37 -9.25 9.59 -0.98
N GLN A 38 -8.83 10.74 -0.47
CA GLN A 38 -9.19 11.20 0.86
C GLN A 38 -10.71 11.36 1.08
N LEU A 39 -11.49 11.50 0.00
CA LEU A 39 -12.95 11.63 0.09
C LEU A 39 -13.70 10.30 -0.05
N GLN A 40 -13.11 9.34 -0.76
CA GLN A 40 -13.80 8.10 -1.17
C GLN A 40 -13.14 6.81 -0.65
N GLY A 41 -11.93 6.90 -0.07
CA GLY A 41 -11.12 5.76 0.34
C GLY A 41 -10.38 5.10 -0.83
N ILE A 42 -9.57 4.09 -0.52
CA ILE A 42 -8.78 3.36 -1.51
C ILE A 42 -9.23 1.91 -1.52
N SER A 43 -9.75 1.45 -2.66
CA SER A 43 -10.15 0.05 -2.85
C SER A 43 -9.04 -0.81 -3.47
N SER A 44 -8.89 -2.03 -2.95
CA SER A 44 -8.16 -3.10 -3.62
C SER A 44 -8.79 -3.42 -4.98
N ARG A 45 -8.03 -4.08 -5.84
CA ARG A 45 -8.53 -4.42 -7.18
C ARG A 45 -9.69 -5.40 -7.12
N ALA A 46 -9.67 -6.36 -6.20
CA ALA A 46 -10.79 -7.28 -5.97
C ALA A 46 -12.10 -6.53 -5.70
N LEU A 47 -12.07 -5.53 -4.79
CA LEU A 47 -13.25 -4.74 -4.47
C LEU A 47 -13.70 -3.83 -5.61
N LYS A 48 -12.77 -3.26 -6.39
CA LYS A 48 -13.11 -2.50 -7.60
C LYS A 48 -13.85 -3.35 -8.64
N SER A 49 -13.57 -4.65 -8.67
CA SER A 49 -14.27 -5.63 -9.52
C SER A 49 -15.42 -6.35 -8.81
N SER A 50 -15.89 -5.84 -7.66
CA SER A 50 -16.98 -6.43 -6.87
C SER A 50 -16.75 -7.88 -6.43
N ASN A 51 -15.49 -8.33 -6.36
CA ASN A 51 -15.13 -9.67 -5.93
C ASN A 51 -14.91 -9.72 -4.41
N PHE A 52 -16.01 -9.61 -3.66
CA PHE A 52 -16.00 -9.63 -2.19
C PHE A 52 -15.56 -10.99 -1.63
N GLU A 53 -15.95 -12.08 -2.29
CA GLU A 53 -15.58 -13.44 -1.89
C GLU A 53 -14.06 -13.63 -1.88
N ARG A 54 -13.34 -13.09 -2.87
CA ARG A 54 -11.88 -13.15 -2.89
C ARG A 54 -11.22 -12.44 -1.70
N VAL A 55 -11.82 -11.35 -1.21
CA VAL A 55 -11.32 -10.64 -0.04
C VAL A 55 -11.52 -11.47 1.23
N LEU A 56 -12.70 -12.08 1.38
CA LEU A 56 -13.02 -12.93 2.53
C LEU A 56 -12.23 -14.25 2.51
N GLU A 57 -11.97 -14.81 1.33
CA GLU A 57 -11.11 -15.98 1.13
C GLU A 57 -9.69 -15.68 1.59
N VAL A 58 -9.08 -14.59 1.12
CA VAL A 58 -7.73 -14.21 1.54
C VAL A 58 -7.66 -13.89 3.03
N LYS A 59 -8.70 -13.25 3.58
CA LYS A 59 -8.82 -13.07 5.03
C LYS A 59 -8.73 -14.40 5.76
N ARG A 60 -9.54 -15.38 5.33
CA ARG A 60 -9.56 -16.71 5.94
C ARG A 60 -8.22 -17.42 5.83
N THR A 61 -7.58 -17.41 4.66
CA THR A 61 -6.26 -18.03 4.47
C THR A 61 -5.21 -17.42 5.41
N ILE A 62 -5.24 -16.09 5.59
CA ILE A 62 -4.33 -15.43 6.53
C ILE A 62 -4.64 -15.83 7.98
N GLU A 63 -5.92 -15.93 8.34
CA GLU A 63 -6.38 -16.34 9.67
C GLU A 63 -6.24 -17.85 9.94
N GLU A 64 -6.06 -18.69 8.93
CA GLU A 64 -5.70 -20.11 9.11
C GLU A 64 -4.26 -20.27 9.61
N GLY A 65 -3.43 -19.22 9.47
CA GLY A 65 -2.08 -19.15 10.03
C GLY A 65 -1.06 -20.04 9.32
N ASN A 66 -1.39 -20.62 8.17
CA ASN A 66 -0.45 -21.40 7.38
C ASN A 66 0.56 -20.48 6.69
N GLU A 67 1.81 -20.48 7.17
CA GLU A 67 2.86 -19.59 6.64
C GLU A 67 3.15 -19.80 5.16
N HIS A 68 2.99 -21.02 4.63
CA HIS A 68 3.22 -21.31 3.21
C HIS A 68 2.17 -20.65 2.33
N ASP A 69 0.90 -20.74 2.74
CA ASP A 69 -0.21 -20.14 2.00
C ASP A 69 -0.15 -18.61 2.05
N ILE A 70 0.21 -18.03 3.21
CA ILE A 70 0.43 -16.60 3.35
C ILE A 70 1.59 -16.15 2.44
N SER A 71 2.73 -16.85 2.46
CA SER A 71 3.90 -16.53 1.62
C SER A 71 3.54 -16.55 0.14
N ARG A 72 2.77 -17.55 -0.30
CA ARG A 72 2.28 -17.65 -1.68
C ARG A 72 1.32 -16.51 -2.04
N LEU A 73 0.42 -16.12 -1.13
CA LEU A 73 -0.47 -14.98 -1.34
C LEU A 73 0.32 -13.68 -1.50
N VAL A 74 1.36 -13.49 -0.69
CA VAL A 74 2.26 -12.34 -0.77
C VAL A 74 3.02 -12.35 -2.10
N ASP A 75 3.62 -13.45 -2.53
CA ASP A 75 4.30 -13.51 -3.84
C ASP A 75 3.37 -13.10 -5.01
N MET A 76 2.18 -13.71 -5.05
CA MET A 76 1.23 -13.50 -6.15
C MET A 76 0.60 -12.09 -6.18
N HIS A 77 0.64 -11.33 -5.09
CA HIS A 77 0.02 -10.01 -5.04
C HIS A 77 0.74 -8.99 -5.94
N THR A 78 2.06 -9.14 -6.12
CA THR A 78 2.89 -8.30 -7.03
C THR A 78 2.88 -8.82 -8.47
N GLY A 79 2.75 -10.13 -8.65
CA GLY A 79 3.05 -10.83 -9.89
C GLY A 79 2.07 -10.60 -11.03
N MET A 80 0.74 -10.68 -10.83
CA MET A 80 -0.18 -10.65 -11.98
C MET A 80 -1.70 -10.56 -11.71
N CYS A 81 -2.18 -10.18 -10.52
CA CYS A 81 -3.62 -10.19 -10.28
C CYS A 81 -4.30 -8.83 -10.51
N GLY A 82 -5.10 -8.75 -11.58
CA GLY A 82 -6.17 -7.75 -11.74
C GLY A 82 -7.24 -7.81 -10.65
N VAL A 83 -7.14 -8.78 -9.73
CA VAL A 83 -8.08 -9.06 -8.63
C VAL A 83 -7.39 -9.17 -7.27
N SER A 84 -6.23 -8.52 -7.06
CA SER A 84 -5.58 -8.53 -5.74
C SER A 84 -6.54 -7.98 -4.67
N PRO A 85 -6.80 -8.72 -3.58
CA PRO A 85 -7.59 -8.24 -2.46
C PRO A 85 -6.78 -7.38 -1.49
N LEU A 86 -5.46 -7.33 -1.64
CA LEU A 86 -4.55 -6.58 -0.79
C LEU A 86 -4.15 -5.26 -1.45
N ILE A 87 -4.01 -4.22 -0.63
CA ILE A 87 -3.52 -2.90 -0.99
C ILE A 87 -2.07 -2.80 -0.50
N SER A 88 -1.15 -2.72 -1.45
CA SER A 88 0.27 -2.49 -1.18
C SER A 88 0.52 -1.08 -0.66
N THR A 89 1.29 -0.98 0.42
CA THR A 89 1.71 0.27 1.07
C THR A 89 3.14 0.12 1.60
N THR A 90 3.75 1.22 2.01
CA THR A 90 5.15 1.23 2.46
C THR A 90 5.36 2.21 3.62
N TYR A 91 6.32 1.94 4.49
CA TYR A 91 6.76 2.91 5.51
C TYR A 91 7.51 4.10 4.93
N ASN A 92 8.03 3.99 3.71
CA ASN A 92 8.83 5.04 3.10
C ASN A 92 7.99 5.85 2.10
N PRO A 93 7.69 7.13 2.37
CA PRO A 93 6.93 7.95 1.44
C PRO A 93 7.66 8.19 0.10
N GLU A 94 9.00 8.10 0.06
CA GLU A 94 9.76 8.16 -1.19
C GLU A 94 9.50 6.91 -2.06
N LEU A 95 9.30 5.74 -1.45
CA LEU A 95 8.91 4.52 -2.17
C LEU A 95 7.49 4.64 -2.75
N ALA A 96 6.58 5.28 -2.01
CA ALA A 96 5.22 5.53 -2.49
C ALA A 96 5.19 6.47 -3.72
N GLN A 97 6.16 7.38 -3.86
CA GLN A 97 6.27 8.30 -5.00
C GLN A 97 6.47 7.56 -6.33
N PHE A 98 7.20 6.45 -6.35
CA PHE A 98 7.41 5.65 -7.57
C PHE A 98 6.08 5.18 -8.18
N PHE A 99 5.04 5.01 -7.37
CA PHE A 99 3.69 4.58 -7.79
C PHE A 99 2.72 5.74 -8.05
N ALA A 100 3.17 6.99 -7.86
CA ALA A 100 2.44 8.22 -8.15
C ALA A 100 3.25 9.13 -9.11
N PRO A 101 3.50 8.70 -10.36
CA PRO A 101 4.26 9.49 -11.32
C PRO A 101 3.58 10.83 -11.63
N THR A 102 4.38 11.85 -11.90
CA THR A 102 3.97 13.25 -11.98
C THR A 102 3.78 13.74 -13.43
N ARG A 103 4.21 12.94 -14.42
CA ARG A 103 4.02 13.21 -15.86
C ARG A 103 2.59 12.94 -16.34
N PHE A 104 1.61 13.70 -15.84
CA PHE A 104 0.21 13.58 -16.26
C PHE A 104 0.00 13.95 -17.73
N ASP A 105 0.67 15.02 -18.18
CA ASP A 105 0.44 15.60 -19.51
C ASP A 105 0.94 14.72 -20.66
N VAL A 106 1.89 13.82 -20.39
CA VAL A 106 2.47 12.92 -21.42
C VAL A 106 1.66 11.63 -21.56
N LEU A 107 0.97 11.19 -20.51
CA LEU A 107 0.35 9.85 -20.45
C LEU A 107 -1.19 9.86 -20.45
N LYS A 108 -1.86 11.03 -20.47
CA LYS A 108 -3.33 11.15 -20.33
C LYS A 108 -3.88 10.37 -19.12
N GLN A 109 -3.09 10.27 -18.06
CA GLN A 109 -3.46 9.55 -16.84
C GLN A 109 -4.07 10.51 -15.81
N PRO A 110 -4.97 10.02 -14.92
CA PRO A 110 -5.53 10.84 -13.86
C PRO A 110 -4.43 11.35 -12.92
N LYS A 111 -4.59 12.58 -12.39
CA LYS A 111 -3.68 13.16 -11.39
C LYS A 111 -3.52 12.19 -10.21
N ARG A 112 -2.29 11.98 -9.76
CA ARG A 112 -1.89 11.11 -8.65
C ARG A 112 -1.16 11.92 -7.59
N THR A 113 -1.25 11.46 -6.35
CA THR A 113 -0.55 12.00 -5.19
C THR A 113 -0.15 10.86 -4.25
N ILE A 114 0.56 11.21 -3.18
CA ILE A 114 0.90 10.29 -2.10
C ILE A 114 0.00 10.59 -0.91
N TYR A 115 -0.54 9.53 -0.31
CA TYR A 115 -1.33 9.58 0.91
C TYR A 115 -0.52 9.05 2.09
N LYS A 116 -0.67 9.70 3.24
CA LYS A 116 -0.28 9.21 4.56
C LYS A 116 -1.51 8.57 5.20
N ILE A 117 -1.38 7.31 5.56
CA ILE A 117 -2.48 6.46 6.02
C ILE A 117 -2.14 5.95 7.41
N GLN A 118 -3.10 6.04 8.33
CA GLN A 118 -3.06 5.43 9.65
C GLN A 118 -4.03 4.26 9.67
N ILE A 119 -3.50 3.04 9.81
CA ILE A 119 -4.29 1.81 9.91
C ILE A 119 -3.99 1.13 11.25
N CYS A 120 -4.97 0.44 11.82
CA CYS A 120 -4.70 -0.52 12.89
C CYS A 120 -3.88 -1.69 12.33
N ALA A 121 -2.97 -2.23 13.13
CA ALA A 121 -2.12 -3.34 12.72
C ALA A 121 -2.94 -4.57 12.29
N ASP A 122 -4.06 -4.84 12.94
CA ASP A 122 -5.00 -5.92 12.60
C ASP A 122 -5.63 -5.82 11.21
N ARG A 123 -5.43 -4.71 10.49
CA ARG A 123 -5.86 -4.51 9.10
C ARG A 123 -4.87 -5.00 8.06
N ALA A 124 -3.64 -5.31 8.47
CA ALA A 124 -2.55 -5.50 7.54
C ALA A 124 -1.55 -6.58 8.00
N ILE A 125 -0.79 -7.06 7.03
CA ILE A 125 0.34 -7.97 7.24
C ILE A 125 1.60 -7.36 6.61
N VAL A 126 2.77 -7.72 7.12
CA VAL A 126 4.05 -7.37 6.49
C VAL A 126 4.47 -8.45 5.50
N ASP A 127 5.02 -8.06 4.34
CA ASP A 127 5.77 -8.99 3.48
C ASP A 127 7.09 -9.35 4.17
N ALA A 128 7.05 -10.42 4.97
CA ALA A 128 8.18 -10.90 5.74
C ALA A 128 9.26 -11.59 4.88
N ASP A 129 8.85 -12.16 3.74
CA ASP A 129 9.74 -12.93 2.88
C ASP A 129 10.40 -12.05 1.81
N ASN A 130 9.90 -10.83 1.63
CA ASN A 130 10.38 -9.86 0.65
C ASN A 130 10.43 -10.47 -0.76
N ILE A 131 9.37 -11.20 -1.13
CA ILE A 131 9.34 -12.01 -2.36
C ILE A 131 9.05 -11.14 -3.60
N GLY A 132 8.64 -9.87 -3.43
CA GLY A 132 8.54 -8.92 -4.54
C GLY A 132 9.90 -8.42 -5.04
N LYS A 133 10.12 -8.42 -6.37
CA LYS A 133 11.27 -7.76 -7.03
C LYS A 133 11.33 -6.22 -6.82
N SER A 134 10.40 -5.66 -6.06
CA SER A 134 10.33 -4.23 -5.71
C SER A 134 11.26 -3.80 -4.57
N GLY A 135 12.11 -4.71 -4.08
CA GLY A 135 13.23 -4.39 -3.17
C GLY A 135 12.91 -4.60 -1.69
N LYS A 136 13.98 -4.85 -0.90
CA LYS A 136 14.04 -5.12 0.55
C LYS A 136 13.41 -4.06 1.47
N CYS A 137 12.12 -3.79 1.34
CA CYS A 137 11.52 -2.56 1.89
C CYS A 137 10.31 -2.77 2.81
N GLY A 138 10.09 -3.97 3.33
CA GLY A 138 9.07 -4.21 4.37
C GLY A 138 7.69 -3.72 3.95
N GLU A 139 7.23 -4.20 2.79
CA GLU A 139 5.94 -3.85 2.22
C GLU A 139 4.81 -4.22 3.20
N ILE A 140 3.83 -3.33 3.35
CA ILE A 140 2.67 -3.52 4.20
C ILE A 140 1.44 -3.72 3.34
N LEU A 141 0.75 -4.84 3.54
CA LEU A 141 -0.38 -5.28 2.75
C LEU A 141 -1.67 -5.11 3.54
N VAL A 142 -2.45 -4.09 3.19
CA VAL A 142 -3.73 -3.78 3.83
C VAL A 142 -4.86 -4.57 3.17
N LEU A 143 -5.70 -5.21 3.96
CA LEU A 143 -6.81 -6.00 3.42
C LEU A 143 -7.94 -5.10 2.88
N GLY A 144 -8.31 -5.32 1.62
CA GLY A 144 -9.56 -4.86 1.04
C GLY A 144 -9.60 -3.36 0.75
N PHE A 145 -9.79 -2.53 1.76
CA PHE A 145 -10.14 -1.12 1.62
C PHE A 145 -9.40 -0.26 2.65
N VAL A 146 -8.98 0.93 2.26
CA VAL A 146 -8.58 2.00 3.19
C VAL A 146 -9.71 3.01 3.26
N TYR A 147 -10.26 3.22 4.45
CA TYR A 147 -11.35 4.14 4.68
C TYR A 147 -10.89 5.60 4.56
N PRO A 148 -11.77 6.54 4.16
CA PRO A 148 -11.47 7.97 4.20
C PRO A 148 -10.92 8.42 5.55
N SER A 149 -11.46 7.90 6.65
CA SER A 149 -11.03 8.22 8.02
C SER A 149 -9.61 7.73 8.37
N GLU A 150 -9.07 6.76 7.62
CA GLU A 150 -7.70 6.25 7.79
C GLU A 150 -6.68 7.11 7.01
N ILE A 151 -7.13 7.92 6.05
CA ILE A 151 -6.27 8.82 5.29
C ILE A 151 -6.11 10.12 6.09
N LYS A 152 -4.88 10.40 6.53
CA LYS A 152 -4.59 11.53 7.43
C LYS A 152 -3.94 12.71 6.75
N ALA A 153 -3.25 12.47 5.64
CA ALA A 153 -2.71 13.55 4.84
C ALA A 153 -2.50 13.12 3.39
N PHE A 154 -2.32 14.10 2.52
CA PHE A 154 -1.86 13.89 1.16
C PHE A 154 -0.90 15.00 0.73
N LYS A 155 -0.02 14.71 -0.25
CA LYS A 155 0.86 15.74 -0.81
C LYS A 155 0.07 16.75 -1.65
N ARG A 156 0.27 18.05 -1.38
CA ARG A 156 -0.28 19.17 -2.15
C ARG A 156 0.35 19.22 -3.53
N VAL A 157 1.67 19.16 -3.57
CA VAL A 157 2.50 19.20 -4.77
C VAL A 157 3.22 17.87 -4.94
N ASN A 158 2.99 17.25 -6.09
CA ASN A 158 3.51 15.94 -6.45
C ASN A 158 4.09 16.03 -7.86
N ASP A 159 5.17 16.79 -8.04
CA ASP A 159 5.84 17.12 -9.31
C ASP A 159 7.36 16.84 -9.29
N ASP A 160 7.82 15.94 -8.41
CA ASP A 160 9.23 15.55 -8.32
C ASP A 160 9.57 14.37 -9.24
N LEU A 161 10.16 14.70 -10.40
CA LEU A 161 10.63 13.74 -11.39
C LEU A 161 11.78 12.85 -10.89
N SER A 162 12.53 13.26 -9.86
CA SER A 162 13.72 12.53 -9.39
C SER A 162 13.41 11.24 -8.63
N SER A 163 12.12 10.98 -8.39
CA SER A 163 11.61 9.84 -7.62
C SER A 163 10.63 8.96 -8.41
N GLU A 164 10.59 9.13 -9.73
CA GLU A 164 9.72 8.35 -10.61
C GLU A 164 10.46 7.18 -11.24
N PHE A 165 9.74 6.08 -11.44
CA PHE A 165 10.20 4.99 -12.29
C PHE A 165 9.97 5.35 -13.76
N LEU A 166 11.01 5.75 -14.48
CA LEU A 166 10.96 5.87 -15.94
C LEU A 166 11.13 4.49 -16.57
N VAL A 167 10.04 3.94 -17.09
CA VAL A 167 10.08 2.67 -17.85
C VAL A 167 11.03 2.84 -19.04
N GLY A 168 12.21 2.21 -18.97
CA GLY A 168 13.27 2.32 -19.98
C GLY A 168 14.69 2.10 -19.44
N HIS A 169 14.90 2.26 -18.12
CA HIS A 169 16.16 1.91 -17.48
C HIS A 169 15.89 0.98 -16.29
N LEU A 170 16.62 -0.14 -16.25
CA LEU A 170 16.53 -1.15 -15.20
C LEU A 170 16.52 -0.49 -13.81
N LEU A 171 15.72 -1.09 -12.93
CA LEU A 171 15.81 -0.97 -11.47
C LEU A 171 17.28 -1.16 -11.06
N LYS A 172 18.05 -0.08 -11.02
CA LYS A 172 19.29 -0.09 -10.25
C LYS A 172 18.85 0.12 -8.82
N ASP A 173 19.05 -0.90 -7.99
CA ASP A 173 18.85 -0.95 -6.53
C ASP A 173 19.44 0.24 -5.73
N THR A 174 20.10 1.19 -6.40
CA THR A 174 20.80 2.34 -5.84
C THR A 174 19.95 3.62 -5.77
N TYR A 175 18.79 3.70 -6.45
CA TYR A 175 17.96 4.93 -6.43
C TYR A 175 17.00 5.02 -5.24
N LEU A 176 16.61 3.90 -4.63
CA LEU A 176 15.62 3.86 -3.54
C LEU A 176 16.10 4.52 -2.24
N TRP A 177 17.42 4.55 -2.01
CA TRP A 177 18.03 5.04 -0.75
C TRP A 177 18.71 6.40 -0.87
N ARG A 178 18.71 7.01 -2.07
CA ARG A 178 19.41 8.26 -2.37
C ARG A 178 18.50 9.32 -3.00
N SER A 179 17.18 9.16 -2.90
CA SER A 179 16.26 10.15 -3.43
C SER A 179 16.50 11.52 -2.80
N SER A 180 16.72 12.52 -3.65
CA SER A 180 16.84 13.93 -3.25
C SER A 180 15.49 14.62 -3.10
N ASN A 181 14.39 13.85 -3.00
CA ASN A 181 13.03 14.38 -3.02
C ASN A 181 12.72 15.22 -1.79
N ARG A 182 13.04 16.51 -1.91
CA ARG A 182 12.78 17.50 -0.87
C ARG A 182 11.27 17.66 -0.63
N LEU A 183 10.45 17.47 -1.66
CA LEU A 183 9.00 17.65 -1.58
C LEU A 183 8.30 16.58 -0.75
N VAL A 184 8.83 15.36 -0.67
CA VAL A 184 8.34 14.33 0.27
C VAL A 184 8.73 14.67 1.71
N LYS A 185 9.93 15.23 1.89
CA LYS A 185 10.50 15.59 3.21
C LYS A 185 9.95 16.90 3.78
N ASP A 186 9.38 17.77 2.93
CA ASP A 186 8.82 19.05 3.33
C ASP A 186 7.45 18.88 3.99
N SER A 187 7.39 19.09 5.31
CA SER A 187 6.15 19.06 6.08
C SER A 187 5.06 20.01 5.56
N SER A 188 5.42 21.16 4.99
CA SER A 188 4.46 22.14 4.46
C SER A 188 3.77 21.69 3.18
N ASN A 189 4.31 20.67 2.53
CA ASN A 189 3.74 20.05 1.34
C ASN A 189 2.68 18.98 1.68
N TRP A 190 2.49 18.63 2.96
CA TRP A 190 1.45 17.71 3.39
C TRP A 190 0.20 18.48 3.82
N VAL A 191 -0.95 18.14 3.24
CA VAL A 191 -2.26 18.64 3.66
C VAL A 191 -2.82 17.64 4.65
N GLU A 192 -2.77 17.97 5.94
CA GLU A 192 -3.35 17.15 7.01
C GLU A 192 -4.89 17.28 7.03
N LEU A 193 -5.57 16.22 7.49
CA LEU A 193 -7.03 16.01 7.47
C LEU A 193 -7.61 15.75 8.87
#